data_AF-A0A8G2A371-F1
#
_entry.id   AF-A0A8G2A371-F1
#
_cell.length_a   1.000
_cell.length_b   1.000
_cell.length_c   1.000
_cell.angle_alpha   90.00
_cell.angle_beta   90.00
_cell.angle_gamma   90.00
#
_symmetry.space_group_name_H-M   'P 1'
#
loop_
_entity.id
_entity.type
_entity.pdbx_description
1 polymer ?
#
loop_
_entity_poly.entity_id
_entity_poly.type
_entity_poly.pdbx_seq_one_letter_code
_entity_poly.pdbx_strand_id
1 'polypeptide(L)'
;METVVPLFPSYPTFLWITWCKILFIASDQFWKTRYHSFHNDKKMKKNHTNHQIVIVTQEKVNSIHNALNYRSFFNQRFCRMPAIAPLTSPPQTQQQLLAQAQGLAGYSLGELAALAGIPIPRDLKRDKGWIGILLEIWLGASAGSKPEQDFAALGVELKTIPVDSQGRPLETTFVCVAPLTGNSGVTWESSHVRHKLKRVLWVPVEGDRAIPLAERRVGAPLLWSPSEEEDRQLRMDWEELMDLIVLGQVERITARHGEVLQLRPKAANSKALTEAIGARGEPILTLPRGFYLKKNFTAALLARHFLLGHD
;
A
#
# COMPACT_ATOMS: atom_id res chain seq x y z
N MET A 1 1.44 -49.14 -50.09
CA MET A 1 2.57 -48.53 -49.38
C MET A 1 2.25 -47.05 -49.23
N GLU A 2 1.27 -46.75 -48.38
CA GLU A 2 1.41 -46.38 -46.96
C GLU A 2 1.77 -44.90 -46.78
N THR A 3 0.72 -44.10 -46.61
CA THR A 3 0.71 -42.75 -46.07
C THR A 3 0.63 -42.85 -44.55
N VAL A 4 1.62 -42.29 -43.84
CA VAL A 4 1.64 -42.24 -42.37
C VAL A 4 1.26 -40.82 -41.93
N VAL A 5 0.13 -40.70 -41.23
CA VAL A 5 -0.34 -39.48 -40.54
C VAL A 5 -0.02 -39.63 -39.05
N PRO A 6 0.55 -38.62 -38.36
CA PRO A 6 0.70 -38.70 -36.91
C PRO A 6 -0.63 -38.34 -36.21
N LEU A 7 -1.10 -39.25 -35.36
CA LEU A 7 -2.16 -39.02 -34.38
C LEU A 7 -1.62 -38.14 -33.24
N PHE A 8 -2.28 -37.01 -32.96
CA PHE A 8 -2.18 -36.29 -31.69
C PHE A 8 -3.20 -36.86 -30.70
N PRO A 9 -2.81 -37.23 -29.45
CA PRO A 9 -3.78 -37.60 -28.43
C PRO A 9 -4.29 -36.33 -27.71
N SER A 10 -5.50 -35.92 -28.01
CA SER A 10 -6.21 -34.86 -27.27
C SER A 10 -7.24 -35.47 -26.32
N TYR A 11 -7.00 -35.42 -25.00
CA TYR A 11 -8.01 -35.52 -23.93
C TYR A 11 -7.41 -34.99 -22.59
N PRO A 12 -8.20 -34.39 -21.68
CA PRO A 12 -9.09 -33.25 -21.95
C PRO A 12 -8.99 -32.14 -20.87
N THR A 13 -9.10 -30.89 -21.30
CA THR A 13 -9.38 -29.70 -20.45
C THR A 13 -10.66 -29.83 -19.61
N PHE A 14 -11.53 -30.79 -19.91
CA PHE A 14 -12.78 -31.05 -19.19
C PHE A 14 -12.59 -31.64 -17.78
N LEU A 15 -11.49 -32.38 -17.54
CA LEU A 15 -11.18 -32.98 -16.23
C LEU A 15 -10.63 -31.96 -15.21
N TRP A 16 -10.02 -30.87 -15.69
CA TRP A 16 -9.49 -29.80 -14.84
C TRP A 16 -10.61 -28.90 -14.30
N ILE A 17 -11.60 -28.58 -15.14
CA ILE A 17 -12.74 -27.73 -14.76
C ILE A 17 -13.61 -28.39 -13.68
N THR A 18 -13.80 -29.72 -13.75
CA THR A 18 -14.56 -30.47 -12.74
C THR A 18 -13.84 -30.56 -11.40
N TRP A 19 -12.51 -30.68 -11.38
CA TRP A 19 -11.73 -30.68 -10.14
C TRP A 19 -11.71 -29.31 -9.45
N CYS A 20 -11.61 -28.21 -10.21
CA CYS A 20 -11.72 -26.85 -9.66
C CYS A 20 -13.11 -26.57 -9.04
N LYS A 21 -14.20 -27.08 -9.64
CA LYS A 21 -15.55 -26.96 -9.07
C LYS A 21 -15.73 -27.75 -7.77
N ILE A 22 -15.12 -28.93 -7.63
CA ILE A 22 -15.20 -29.74 -6.41
C ILE A 22 -14.42 -29.08 -5.26
N LEU A 23 -13.23 -28.51 -5.53
CA LEU A 23 -12.47 -27.74 -4.53
C LEU A 23 -13.20 -26.47 -4.07
N PHE A 24 -13.94 -25.80 -4.95
CA PHE A 24 -14.74 -24.62 -4.61
C PHE A 24 -15.93 -24.96 -3.69
N ILE A 25 -16.59 -26.11 -3.90
CA ILE A 25 -17.71 -26.57 -3.06
C ILE A 25 -17.22 -27.01 -1.67
N ALA A 26 -16.07 -27.68 -1.58
CA ALA A 26 -15.52 -28.10 -0.29
C ALA A 26 -15.07 -26.91 0.58
N SER A 27 -14.51 -25.86 -0.03
CA SER A 27 -14.12 -24.62 0.67
C SER A 27 -15.32 -23.84 1.19
N ASP A 28 -16.40 -23.71 0.41
CA ASP A 28 -17.62 -22.98 0.81
C ASP A 28 -18.35 -23.66 1.99
N GLN A 29 -18.35 -25.00 2.05
CA GLN A 29 -18.93 -25.75 3.17
C GLN A 29 -18.10 -25.62 4.46
N PHE A 30 -16.76 -25.55 4.34
CA PHE A 30 -15.89 -25.31 5.48
C PHE A 30 -16.08 -23.91 6.08
N TRP A 31 -16.34 -22.90 5.23
CA TRP A 31 -16.59 -21.53 5.65
C TRP A 31 -17.95 -21.36 6.36
N LYS A 32 -19.03 -21.97 5.84
CA LYS A 32 -20.37 -21.90 6.48
C LYS A 32 -20.42 -22.58 7.85
N THR A 33 -19.69 -23.68 8.01
CA THR A 33 -19.64 -24.42 9.29
C THR A 33 -18.85 -23.64 10.37
N ARG A 34 -17.82 -22.88 9.97
CA ARG A 34 -17.02 -22.06 10.88
C ARG A 34 -17.71 -20.75 11.28
N TYR A 35 -18.53 -20.18 10.40
CA TYR A 35 -19.31 -18.96 10.67
C TYR A 35 -20.45 -19.18 11.66
N HIS A 36 -21.10 -20.35 11.63
CA HIS A 36 -22.17 -20.68 12.58
C HIS A 36 -21.69 -20.91 14.02
N SER A 37 -20.43 -21.33 14.21
CA SER A 37 -19.86 -21.53 15.55
C SER A 37 -19.50 -20.21 16.26
N PHE A 38 -19.29 -19.12 15.51
CA PHE A 38 -18.91 -17.80 16.07
C PHE A 38 -20.10 -16.91 16.45
N HIS A 39 -21.35 -17.33 16.20
CA HIS A 39 -22.54 -16.47 16.40
C HIS A 39 -23.65 -17.05 17.27
N ASN A 40 -23.35 -18.07 18.09
CA ASN A 40 -24.32 -18.59 19.04
C ASN A 40 -23.76 -18.60 20.47
N ASP A 41 -23.52 -17.41 21.02
CA ASP A 41 -23.34 -17.27 22.47
C ASP A 41 -23.92 -15.93 22.98
N LYS A 42 -25.24 -15.79 22.87
CA LYS A 42 -26.04 -14.83 23.65
C LYS A 42 -27.39 -15.43 23.99
N LYS A 43 -27.46 -16.11 25.14
CA LYS A 43 -28.63 -16.14 26.05
C LYS A 43 -28.36 -17.08 27.22
N MET A 44 -28.05 -16.55 28.41
CA MET A 44 -28.50 -17.13 29.68
C MET A 44 -28.56 -16.07 30.80
N LYS A 45 -29.80 -15.89 31.27
CA LYS A 45 -30.37 -15.39 32.52
C LYS A 45 -29.49 -14.73 33.62
N LYS A 46 -30.02 -13.59 34.10
CA LYS A 46 -29.74 -12.94 35.40
C LYS A 46 -29.95 -13.91 36.57
N ASN A 47 -29.07 -13.86 37.57
CA ASN A 47 -29.40 -14.03 38.99
C ASN A 47 -28.49 -13.13 39.84
N HIS A 48 -29.08 -12.44 40.82
CA HIS A 48 -28.40 -11.62 41.81
C HIS A 48 -27.69 -12.50 42.85
N THR A 49 -26.44 -12.17 43.19
CA THR A 49 -25.99 -11.78 44.54
C THR A 49 -24.45 -11.80 44.61
N ASN A 50 -23.90 -10.77 45.27
CA ASN A 50 -22.55 -10.66 45.84
C ASN A 50 -21.37 -11.13 45.00
N HIS A 51 -20.54 -10.18 44.54
CA HIS A 51 -19.09 -10.15 44.77
C HIS A 51 -18.63 -8.73 44.39
N GLN A 52 -18.66 -7.82 45.37
CA GLN A 52 -17.79 -6.66 45.37
C GLN A 52 -16.36 -7.21 45.45
N ILE A 53 -15.62 -7.22 44.34
CA ILE A 53 -14.16 -7.18 44.21
C ILE A 53 -13.87 -7.36 42.70
N VAL A 54 -13.07 -6.45 42.15
CA VAL A 54 -12.65 -6.32 40.72
C VAL A 54 -13.67 -5.71 39.75
N ILE A 55 -14.04 -4.45 39.98
CA ILE A 55 -14.45 -3.53 38.91
C ILE A 55 -13.38 -2.44 38.82
N VAL A 56 -12.21 -2.80 38.30
CA VAL A 56 -11.34 -1.87 37.58
C VAL A 56 -11.44 -2.30 36.13
N THR A 57 -12.56 -1.93 35.50
CA THR A 57 -12.95 -2.33 34.16
C THR A 57 -12.00 -1.73 33.11
N GLN A 58 -11.66 -2.56 32.12
CA GLN A 58 -11.02 -2.37 30.80
C GLN A 58 -10.70 -0.96 30.26
N GLU A 59 -11.40 0.11 30.65
CA GLU A 59 -11.22 1.46 30.14
C GLU A 59 -9.87 2.07 30.52
N LYS A 60 -9.35 1.79 31.73
CA LYS A 60 -8.02 2.27 32.15
C LYS A 60 -6.89 1.56 31.42
N VAL A 61 -7.03 0.27 31.10
CA VAL A 61 -6.02 -0.50 30.37
C VAL A 61 -5.94 -0.05 28.90
N ASN A 62 -7.08 0.22 28.26
CA ASN A 62 -7.14 0.75 26.90
C ASN A 62 -6.61 2.20 26.80
N SER A 63 -6.84 3.02 27.83
CA SER A 63 -6.28 4.38 27.90
C SER A 63 -4.75 4.38 28.04
N ILE A 64 -4.20 3.46 28.85
CA ILE A 64 -2.75 3.31 29.04
C ILE A 64 -2.08 2.70 27.79
N HIS A 65 -2.71 1.74 27.11
CA HIS A 65 -2.20 1.18 25.84
C HIS A 65 -2.25 2.21 24.69
N ASN A 66 -3.30 3.05 24.61
CA ASN A 66 -3.37 4.11 23.61
C ASN A 66 -2.33 5.23 23.83
N ALA A 67 -2.01 5.55 25.09
CA ALA A 67 -0.95 6.51 25.42
C ALA A 67 0.46 5.97 25.11
N LEU A 68 0.65 4.65 25.17
CA LEU A 68 1.90 3.98 24.78
C LEU A 68 2.06 3.90 23.25
N ASN A 69 0.98 3.71 22.49
CA ASN A 69 0.99 3.66 21.03
C ASN A 69 1.41 5.00 20.38
N TYR A 70 0.98 6.14 20.92
CA TYR A 70 1.43 7.44 20.40
C TYR A 70 2.92 7.71 20.72
N ARG A 71 3.41 7.18 21.84
CA ARG A 71 4.82 7.33 22.25
C ARG A 71 5.79 6.52 21.40
N SER A 72 5.42 5.33 20.91
CA SER A 72 6.31 4.53 20.07
C SER A 72 6.47 5.09 18.64
N PHE A 73 5.43 5.75 18.11
CA PHE A 73 5.45 6.30 16.75
C PHE A 73 6.15 7.66 16.60
N PHE A 74 6.09 8.53 17.61
CA PHE A 74 6.55 9.93 17.48
C PHE A 74 7.48 10.43 18.59
N ASN A 75 7.72 9.63 19.64
CA ASN A 75 8.33 10.14 20.87
C ASN A 75 9.58 9.32 21.28
N GLN A 76 10.55 9.25 20.38
CA GLN A 76 11.94 8.94 20.74
C GLN A 76 12.74 10.24 20.89
N ARG A 77 12.59 10.92 22.03
CA ARG A 77 13.55 11.98 22.43
C ARG A 77 14.49 11.41 23.49
N PHE A 78 15.68 10.99 23.06
CA PHE A 78 16.80 10.76 23.96
C PHE A 78 18.11 11.27 23.34
N CYS A 79 18.79 12.13 24.12
CA CYS A 79 20.19 12.57 24.02
C CYS A 79 20.62 13.31 22.75
N ARG A 80 21.26 14.50 22.96
CA ARG A 80 21.87 15.41 21.95
C ARG A 80 22.02 14.76 20.56
N MET A 81 21.02 14.96 19.69
CA MET A 81 21.15 14.57 18.30
C MET A 81 22.22 15.45 17.64
N PRO A 82 23.19 14.90 16.91
CA PRO A 82 23.97 15.71 15.97
C PRO A 82 22.99 16.43 15.04
N ALA A 83 23.31 17.66 14.65
CA ALA A 83 22.48 18.41 13.71
C ALA A 83 22.28 17.57 12.44
N ILE A 84 21.07 17.07 12.23
CA ILE A 84 20.73 16.32 11.01
C ILE A 84 20.81 17.28 9.82
N ALA A 85 21.28 16.78 8.68
CA ALA A 85 21.33 17.53 7.44
C ALA A 85 20.86 16.65 6.27
N PRO A 86 20.31 17.23 5.19
CA PRO A 86 20.04 16.50 3.97
C PRO A 86 21.30 15.80 3.43
N LEU A 87 21.14 14.60 2.88
CA LEU A 87 22.26 13.92 2.24
C LEU A 87 22.70 14.68 0.98
N THR A 88 24.01 14.91 0.85
CA THR A 88 24.61 15.59 -0.31
C THR A 88 24.78 14.68 -1.52
N SER A 89 24.70 13.37 -1.32
CA SER A 89 24.76 12.35 -2.37
C SER A 89 23.83 11.20 -2.04
N PRO A 90 23.35 10.44 -3.05
CA PRO A 90 22.52 9.27 -2.81
C PRO A 90 23.20 8.25 -1.88
N PRO A 91 22.45 7.61 -0.97
CA PRO A 91 23.00 6.60 -0.07
C PRO A 91 23.51 5.40 -0.87
N GLN A 92 24.63 4.82 -0.41
CA GLN A 92 25.29 3.69 -1.08
C GLN A 92 24.75 2.34 -0.61
N THR A 93 24.07 2.30 0.53
CA THR A 93 23.48 1.07 1.07
C THR A 93 22.06 1.32 1.61
N GLN A 94 21.24 0.27 1.62
CA GLN A 94 19.91 0.32 2.24
C GLN A 94 19.98 0.66 3.74
N GLN A 95 21.06 0.27 4.42
CA GLN A 95 21.28 0.60 5.84
C GLN A 95 21.53 2.09 6.04
N GLN A 96 22.35 2.72 5.18
CA GLN A 96 22.56 4.17 5.22
C GLN A 96 21.26 4.94 4.94
N LEU A 97 20.51 4.51 3.92
CA LEU A 97 19.20 5.09 3.60
C LEU A 97 18.25 4.99 4.80
N LEU A 98 18.14 3.81 5.42
CA LEU A 98 17.27 3.59 6.57
C LEU A 98 17.73 4.39 7.79
N ALA A 99 19.03 4.45 8.08
CA ALA A 99 19.58 5.22 9.19
C ALA A 99 19.29 6.72 9.04
N GLN A 100 19.44 7.26 7.83
CA GLN A 100 19.06 8.64 7.55
C GLN A 100 17.57 8.85 7.76
N ALA A 101 16.72 7.98 7.21
CA ALA A 101 15.27 8.07 7.38
C ALA A 101 14.84 7.99 8.85
N GLN A 102 15.50 7.14 9.65
CA GLN A 102 15.26 7.03 11.09
C GLN A 102 15.64 8.32 11.82
N GLY A 103 16.70 8.99 11.38
CA GLY A 103 17.10 10.31 11.89
C GLY A 103 16.06 11.42 11.66
N LEU A 104 15.13 11.25 10.70
CA LEU A 104 14.04 12.20 10.45
C LEU A 104 12.83 11.98 11.36
N ALA A 105 12.70 10.80 11.98
CA ALA A 105 11.55 10.45 12.78
C ALA A 105 11.41 11.40 13.99
N GLY A 106 10.19 11.89 14.23
CA GLY A 106 9.87 12.85 15.29
C GLY A 106 10.02 14.32 14.90
N TYR A 107 10.76 14.65 13.83
CA TYR A 107 10.81 16.03 13.33
C TYR A 107 9.51 16.44 12.68
N SER A 108 9.15 17.71 12.84
CA SER A 108 8.07 18.33 12.08
C SER A 108 8.49 18.64 10.65
N LEU A 109 7.53 18.64 9.72
CA LEU A 109 7.79 19.03 8.33
C LEU A 109 8.34 20.46 8.22
N GLY A 110 7.94 21.36 9.13
CA GLY A 110 8.43 22.73 9.19
C GLY A 110 9.91 22.82 9.58
N GLU A 111 10.34 22.05 10.58
CA GLU A 111 11.77 21.98 10.96
C GLU A 111 12.61 21.43 9.81
N LEU A 112 12.15 20.32 9.19
CA LEU A 112 12.85 19.71 8.06
C LEU A 112 12.90 20.63 6.84
N ALA A 113 11.83 21.37 6.56
CA ALA A 113 11.80 22.33 5.46
C ALA A 113 12.72 23.53 5.71
N ALA A 114 12.72 24.07 6.93
CA ALA A 114 13.59 25.18 7.31
C ALA A 114 15.08 24.81 7.20
N LEU A 115 15.46 23.64 7.71
CA LEU A 115 16.83 23.12 7.65
C LEU A 115 17.27 22.82 6.20
N ALA A 116 16.35 22.44 5.32
CA ALA A 116 16.63 22.23 3.90
C ALA A 116 16.50 23.51 3.04
N GLY A 117 16.09 24.64 3.62
CA GLY A 117 15.87 25.89 2.89
C GLY A 117 14.67 25.85 1.93
N ILE A 118 13.69 24.98 2.17
CA ILE A 118 12.51 24.79 1.31
C ILE A 118 11.33 25.57 1.88
N PRO A 119 10.63 26.40 1.08
CA PRO A 119 9.41 27.06 1.53
C PRO A 119 8.29 26.03 1.75
N ILE A 120 7.62 26.15 2.89
CA ILE A 120 6.47 25.32 3.22
C ILE A 120 5.17 25.92 2.67
N PRO A 121 4.37 25.19 1.88
CA PRO A 121 3.07 25.66 1.45
C PRO A 121 2.09 25.70 2.64
N ARG A 122 1.04 26.51 2.52
CA ARG A 122 0.00 26.59 3.55
C ARG A 122 -0.78 25.28 3.68
N ASP A 123 -1.09 24.65 2.56
CA ASP A 123 -1.80 23.37 2.48
C ASP A 123 -1.37 22.57 1.23
N LEU A 124 -1.77 21.30 1.15
CA LEU A 124 -1.39 20.39 0.06
C LEU A 124 -2.40 20.37 -1.10
N LYS A 125 -3.33 21.34 -1.20
CA LYS A 125 -4.36 21.31 -2.25
C LYS A 125 -3.77 21.43 -3.66
N ARG A 126 -2.75 22.28 -3.80
CA ARG A 126 -2.01 22.50 -5.05
C ARG A 126 -0.67 21.76 -5.07
N ASP A 127 -0.11 21.47 -3.90
CA ASP A 127 1.23 20.92 -3.74
C ASP A 127 1.23 19.47 -3.19
N LYS A 128 0.38 18.61 -3.78
CA LYS A 128 0.12 17.24 -3.30
C LYS A 128 1.37 16.37 -3.13
N GLY A 129 2.43 16.65 -3.90
CA GLY A 129 3.70 15.92 -3.85
C GLY A 129 4.77 16.53 -2.94
N TRP A 130 4.50 17.67 -2.29
CA TRP A 130 5.52 18.44 -1.57
C TRP A 130 6.20 17.65 -0.45
N ILE A 131 5.45 16.85 0.32
CA ILE A 131 6.04 16.00 1.37
C ILE A 131 7.00 14.98 0.77
N GLY A 132 6.65 14.38 -0.37
CA GLY A 132 7.53 13.45 -1.09
C GLY A 132 8.85 14.12 -1.49
N ILE A 133 8.76 15.30 -2.13
CA ILE A 133 9.93 16.09 -2.56
C ILE A 133 10.81 16.47 -1.37
N LEU A 134 10.22 16.90 -0.25
CA LEU A 134 10.97 17.20 0.96
C LEU A 134 11.79 15.98 1.41
N LEU A 135 11.16 14.81 1.51
CA LEU A 135 11.86 13.60 1.95
C LEU A 135 12.88 13.09 0.91
N GLU A 136 12.61 13.23 -0.38
CA GLU A 136 13.58 12.94 -1.44
C GLU A 136 14.86 13.75 -1.25
N ILE A 137 14.75 15.04 -0.93
CA ILE A 137 15.90 15.92 -0.66
C ILE A 137 16.66 15.45 0.59
N TRP A 138 15.94 15.14 1.67
CA TRP A 138 16.56 14.68 2.92
C TRP A 138 17.29 13.34 2.79
N LEU A 139 16.78 12.46 1.93
CA LEU A 139 17.27 11.11 1.71
C LEU A 139 18.23 10.99 0.51
N GLY A 140 18.48 12.08 -0.22
CA GLY A 140 19.39 12.09 -1.38
C GLY A 140 18.86 11.31 -2.57
N ALA A 141 17.55 11.32 -2.83
CA ALA A 141 16.98 10.65 -4.00
C ALA A 141 17.52 11.26 -5.30
N SER A 142 17.73 10.42 -6.33
CA SER A 142 18.40 10.82 -7.58
C SER A 142 17.57 10.63 -8.85
N ALA A 143 16.39 10.01 -8.74
CA ALA A 143 15.58 9.65 -9.92
C ALA A 143 14.94 10.85 -10.63
N GLY A 144 14.70 11.97 -9.92
CA GLY A 144 13.93 13.08 -10.45
C GLY A 144 12.56 12.61 -10.93
N SER A 145 12.10 13.07 -12.10
CA SER A 145 10.80 12.68 -12.68
C SER A 145 10.82 11.39 -13.51
N LYS A 146 11.90 10.59 -13.47
CA LYS A 146 12.01 9.37 -14.27
C LYS A 146 11.07 8.27 -13.75
N PRO A 147 10.59 7.35 -14.60
CA PRO A 147 9.75 6.22 -14.20
C PRO A 147 10.54 5.10 -13.48
N GLU A 148 11.65 5.45 -12.86
CA GLU A 148 12.53 4.53 -12.11
C GLU A 148 12.14 4.55 -10.62
N GLN A 149 12.80 3.72 -9.82
CA GLN A 149 12.71 3.81 -8.37
C GLN A 149 13.55 4.99 -7.86
N ASP A 150 13.11 5.62 -6.77
CA ASP A 150 13.72 6.84 -6.24
C ASP A 150 15.22 6.67 -5.89
N PHE A 151 15.59 5.46 -5.46
CA PHE A 151 16.97 5.02 -5.24
C PHE A 151 17.31 3.84 -6.16
N ALA A 152 17.38 4.07 -7.46
CA ALA A 152 17.60 3.04 -8.49
C ALA A 152 18.79 2.11 -8.18
N ALA A 153 19.92 2.64 -7.72
CA ALA A 153 21.11 1.85 -7.36
C ALA A 153 20.87 0.89 -6.18
N LEU A 154 19.95 1.22 -5.28
CA LEU A 154 19.57 0.37 -4.13
C LEU A 154 18.38 -0.53 -4.43
N GLY A 155 17.70 -0.29 -5.56
CA GLY A 155 16.45 -0.92 -5.92
C GLY A 155 15.29 -0.57 -4.96
N VAL A 156 15.29 0.62 -4.36
CA VAL A 156 14.31 1.05 -3.35
C VAL A 156 13.44 2.19 -3.87
N GLU A 157 12.12 2.04 -3.73
CA GLU A 157 11.12 3.10 -3.94
C GLU A 157 10.81 3.81 -2.60
N LEU A 158 10.70 5.14 -2.58
CA LEU A 158 10.23 5.92 -1.46
C LEU A 158 8.71 6.12 -1.55
N LYS A 159 7.99 5.84 -0.46
CA LYS A 159 6.57 6.19 -0.35
C LYS A 159 6.25 6.84 0.97
N THR A 160 5.69 8.05 0.91
CA THR A 160 5.04 8.67 2.06
C THR A 160 3.65 8.08 2.24
N ILE A 161 3.23 7.95 3.50
CA ILE A 161 1.90 7.49 3.84
C ILE A 161 1.27 8.36 4.93
N PRO A 162 0.20 9.12 4.63
CA PRO A 162 -0.46 9.92 5.65
C PRO A 162 -1.21 9.01 6.61
N VAL A 163 -0.94 9.15 7.91
CA VAL A 163 -1.56 8.36 8.98
C VAL A 163 -2.32 9.22 9.98
N ASP A 164 -3.33 8.65 10.62
CA ASP A 164 -4.01 9.26 11.76
C ASP A 164 -3.24 9.10 13.08
N SER A 165 -3.80 9.62 14.17
CA SER A 165 -3.21 9.51 15.52
C SER A 165 -3.09 8.08 16.05
N GLN A 166 -3.72 7.11 15.40
CA GLN A 166 -3.61 5.67 15.70
C GLN A 166 -2.67 4.95 14.73
N GLY A 167 -1.97 5.67 13.84
CA GLY A 167 -1.07 5.10 12.84
C GLY A 167 -1.81 4.45 11.67
N ARG A 168 -3.12 4.68 11.50
CA ARG A 168 -3.89 4.08 10.41
C ARG A 168 -3.79 4.93 9.14
N PRO A 169 -3.62 4.33 7.95
CA PRO A 169 -3.61 5.05 6.69
C PRO A 169 -4.89 5.85 6.45
N LEU A 170 -4.74 7.13 6.09
CA LEU A 170 -5.85 8.01 5.76
C LEU A 170 -6.29 7.86 4.30
N GLU A 171 -5.34 7.59 3.41
CA GLU A 171 -5.52 7.59 1.95
C GLU A 171 -4.99 6.30 1.30
N THR A 172 -5.46 6.02 0.08
CA THR A 172 -4.91 4.96 -0.78
C THR A 172 -3.57 5.42 -1.36
N THR A 173 -2.59 4.52 -1.47
CA THR A 173 -1.26 4.91 -1.95
C THR A 173 -1.12 4.68 -3.45
N PHE A 174 -0.73 5.72 -4.19
CA PHE A 174 -0.41 5.59 -5.61
C PHE A 174 0.86 4.77 -5.84
N VAL A 175 0.80 3.85 -6.82
CA VAL A 175 1.93 3.01 -7.22
C VAL A 175 2.52 3.51 -8.54
N CYS A 176 1.78 3.41 -9.63
CA CYS A 176 2.20 3.87 -10.96
C CYS A 176 0.99 4.12 -11.87
N VAL A 177 1.23 4.78 -13.00
CA VAL A 177 0.24 4.89 -14.09
C VAL A 177 0.00 3.50 -14.67
N ALA A 178 -1.25 3.20 -15.02
CA ALA A 178 -1.63 1.96 -15.67
C ALA A 178 -1.56 2.13 -17.19
N PRO A 179 -0.82 1.30 -17.93
CA PRO A 179 -0.84 1.33 -19.39
C PRO A 179 -2.23 0.86 -19.87
N LEU A 180 -2.90 1.70 -20.65
CA LEU A 180 -4.20 1.37 -21.25
C LEU A 180 -4.08 0.86 -22.70
N THR A 181 -2.88 0.96 -23.26
CA THR A 181 -2.48 0.47 -24.58
C THR A 181 -1.03 -0.04 -24.51
N GLY A 182 -0.64 -0.89 -25.47
CA GLY A 182 0.72 -1.45 -25.51
C GLY A 182 1.01 -2.52 -24.46
N ASN A 183 -0.03 -3.17 -23.93
CA ASN A 183 0.05 -4.10 -22.80
C ASN A 183 0.46 -5.54 -23.22
N SER A 184 0.59 -5.80 -24.52
CA SER A 184 0.82 -7.14 -25.06
C SER A 184 2.11 -7.75 -24.53
N GLY A 185 2.01 -8.92 -23.89
CA GLY A 185 3.15 -9.66 -23.38
C GLY A 185 3.68 -9.19 -22.01
N VAL A 186 3.04 -8.22 -21.36
CA VAL A 186 3.37 -7.84 -19.98
C VAL A 186 2.78 -8.88 -19.02
N THR A 187 3.60 -9.42 -18.13
CA THR A 187 3.17 -10.33 -17.05
C THR A 187 3.33 -9.65 -15.70
N TRP A 188 2.84 -10.28 -14.63
CA TRP A 188 3.05 -9.77 -13.27
C TRP A 188 4.53 -9.53 -12.98
N GLU A 189 5.38 -10.49 -13.35
CA GLU A 189 6.82 -10.51 -13.09
C GLU A 189 7.56 -9.34 -13.73
N SER A 190 7.13 -8.93 -14.94
CA SER A 190 7.69 -7.82 -15.71
C SER A 190 6.93 -6.50 -15.55
N SER A 191 5.87 -6.47 -14.73
CA SER A 191 5.02 -5.30 -14.55
C SER A 191 5.73 -4.16 -13.79
N HIS A 192 5.40 -2.91 -14.14
CA HIS A 192 5.85 -1.73 -13.40
C HIS A 192 5.35 -1.70 -11.94
N VAL A 193 4.15 -2.25 -11.69
CA VAL A 193 3.57 -2.34 -10.34
C VAL A 193 4.48 -3.19 -9.46
N ARG A 194 4.81 -4.41 -9.89
CA ARG A 194 5.70 -5.29 -9.16
C ARG A 194 7.11 -4.70 -9.02
N HIS A 195 7.64 -4.10 -10.09
CA HIS A 195 8.95 -3.45 -10.03
C HIS A 195 9.02 -2.37 -8.93
N LYS A 196 8.02 -1.48 -8.86
CA LYS A 196 7.96 -0.42 -7.85
C LYS A 196 7.67 -0.92 -6.44
N LEU A 197 6.94 -2.02 -6.28
CA LEU A 197 6.60 -2.58 -4.97
C LEU A 197 7.62 -3.61 -4.45
N LYS A 198 8.61 -4.00 -5.27
CA LYS A 198 9.63 -5.00 -4.90
C LYS A 198 10.35 -4.67 -3.58
N ARG A 199 10.64 -3.38 -3.37
CA ARG A 199 11.28 -2.87 -2.16
C ARG A 199 10.87 -1.42 -1.95
N VAL A 200 10.21 -1.14 -0.83
CA VAL A 200 9.66 0.19 -0.54
C VAL A 200 10.13 0.66 0.83
N LEU A 201 10.71 1.86 0.88
CA LEU A 201 10.88 2.63 2.10
C LEU A 201 9.59 3.41 2.36
N TRP A 202 8.80 2.95 3.32
CA TRP A 202 7.62 3.66 3.78
C TRP A 202 7.99 4.66 4.85
N VAL A 203 7.55 5.91 4.68
CA VAL A 203 7.70 6.97 5.67
C VAL A 203 6.31 7.47 6.09
N PRO A 204 5.79 7.04 7.25
CA PRO A 204 4.56 7.57 7.81
C PRO A 204 4.70 9.05 8.12
N VAL A 205 3.65 9.83 7.88
CA VAL A 205 3.59 11.25 8.23
C VAL A 205 2.22 11.56 8.81
N GLU A 206 2.14 12.37 9.86
CA GLU A 206 0.86 12.80 10.40
C GLU A 206 0.01 13.47 9.31
N GLY A 207 -1.20 12.95 9.08
CA GLY A 207 -2.07 13.42 8.01
C GLY A 207 -3.31 14.19 8.47
N ASP A 208 -3.53 14.30 9.78
CA ASP A 208 -4.71 14.97 10.35
C ASP A 208 -4.80 16.42 9.84
N ARG A 209 -5.97 16.77 9.28
CA ARG A 209 -6.25 18.09 8.71
C ARG A 209 -6.36 19.19 9.77
N ALA A 210 -6.60 18.82 11.03
CA ALA A 210 -6.59 19.75 12.14
C ALA A 210 -5.17 20.23 12.48
N ILE A 211 -4.13 19.46 12.13
CA ILE A 211 -2.73 19.80 12.38
C ILE A 211 -2.20 20.61 11.19
N PRO A 212 -1.70 21.85 11.41
CA PRO A 212 -1.04 22.65 10.37
C PRO A 212 0.06 21.85 9.67
N LEU A 213 0.25 22.07 8.36
CA LEU A 213 1.21 21.27 7.58
C LEU A 213 2.62 21.30 8.19
N ALA A 214 3.06 22.46 8.67
CA ALA A 214 4.37 22.66 9.29
C ALA A 214 4.57 21.87 10.59
N GLU A 215 3.51 21.58 11.32
CA GLU A 215 3.57 20.95 12.64
C GLU A 215 3.44 19.42 12.57
N ARG A 216 3.00 18.89 11.43
CA ARG A 216 2.90 17.44 11.20
C ARG A 216 4.27 16.80 11.31
N ARG A 217 4.33 15.68 12.02
CA ARG A 217 5.58 14.96 12.26
C ARG A 217 5.79 13.81 11.29
N VAL A 218 7.06 13.55 11.00
CA VAL A 218 7.53 12.34 10.35
C VAL A 218 7.56 11.21 11.38
N GLY A 219 6.99 10.06 11.04
CA GLY A 219 7.01 8.85 11.87
C GLY A 219 8.24 7.98 11.60
N ALA A 220 8.38 6.91 12.38
CA ALA A 220 9.41 5.91 12.14
C ALA A 220 9.30 5.29 10.74
N PRO A 221 10.37 5.24 9.93
CA PRO A 221 10.33 4.62 8.63
C PRO A 221 10.35 3.10 8.74
N LEU A 222 9.88 2.41 7.70
CA LEU A 222 10.10 0.98 7.55
C LEU A 222 10.53 0.61 6.13
N LEU A 223 11.40 -0.39 6.04
CA LEU A 223 11.81 -0.96 4.77
C LEU A 223 11.06 -2.27 4.55
N TRP A 224 10.24 -2.32 3.52
CA TRP A 224 9.31 -3.42 3.25
C TRP A 224 9.58 -4.06 1.89
N SER A 225 9.38 -5.38 1.84
CA SER A 225 9.19 -6.16 0.62
C SER A 225 7.95 -7.02 0.81
N PRO A 226 7.16 -7.27 -0.25
CA PRO A 226 6.00 -8.14 -0.14
C PRO A 226 6.44 -9.53 0.29
N SER A 227 5.73 -10.08 1.28
CA SER A 227 5.73 -11.52 1.55
C SER A 227 5.14 -12.29 0.37
N GLU A 228 5.32 -13.61 0.34
CA GLU A 228 4.72 -14.46 -0.72
C GLU A 228 3.21 -14.29 -0.82
N GLU A 229 2.53 -14.17 0.32
CA GLU A 229 1.09 -13.95 0.37
C GLU A 229 0.70 -12.58 -0.18
N GLU A 230 1.44 -11.52 0.19
CA GLU A 230 1.19 -10.17 -0.33
C GLU A 230 1.49 -10.07 -1.83
N ASP A 231 2.56 -10.70 -2.32
CA ASP A 231 2.87 -10.74 -3.76
C ASP A 231 1.75 -11.46 -4.53
N ARG A 232 1.24 -12.57 -3.98
CA ARG A 232 0.11 -13.32 -4.56
C ARG A 232 -1.17 -12.49 -4.60
N GLN A 233 -1.52 -11.79 -3.52
CA GLN A 233 -2.70 -10.91 -3.50
C GLN A 233 -2.57 -9.78 -4.52
N LEU A 234 -1.41 -9.12 -4.58
CA LEU A 234 -1.14 -8.05 -5.55
C LEU A 234 -1.20 -8.56 -6.99
N ARG A 235 -0.64 -9.75 -7.24
CA ARG A 235 -0.68 -10.42 -8.55
C ARG A 235 -2.10 -10.67 -9.01
N MET A 236 -2.92 -11.30 -8.15
CA MET A 236 -4.30 -11.66 -8.50
C MET A 236 -5.12 -10.42 -8.90
N ASP A 237 -5.04 -9.35 -8.11
CA ASP A 237 -5.72 -8.10 -8.42
C ASP A 237 -5.18 -7.43 -9.68
N TRP A 238 -3.86 -7.46 -9.88
CA TRP A 238 -3.25 -6.89 -11.07
C TRP A 238 -3.68 -7.64 -12.33
N GLU A 239 -3.69 -8.98 -12.32
CA GLU A 239 -4.15 -9.82 -13.43
C GLU A 239 -5.63 -9.53 -13.74
N GLU A 240 -6.51 -9.49 -12.74
CA GLU A 240 -7.94 -9.13 -12.91
C GLU A 240 -8.10 -7.74 -13.56
N LEU A 241 -7.40 -6.73 -13.05
CA LEU A 241 -7.49 -5.36 -13.55
C LEU A 241 -6.93 -5.23 -14.97
N MET A 242 -5.86 -5.95 -15.28
CA MET A 242 -5.26 -5.95 -16.61
C MET A 242 -6.13 -6.68 -17.64
N ASP A 243 -6.80 -7.77 -17.27
CA ASP A 243 -7.77 -8.45 -18.13
C ASP A 243 -8.90 -7.49 -18.54
N LEU A 244 -9.42 -6.71 -17.59
CA LEU A 244 -10.44 -5.69 -17.89
C LEU A 244 -9.92 -4.61 -18.84
N ILE A 245 -8.66 -4.20 -18.73
CA ILE A 245 -8.06 -3.23 -19.66
C ILE A 245 -7.92 -3.85 -21.06
N VAL A 246 -7.35 -5.06 -21.16
CA VAL A 246 -7.06 -5.74 -22.43
C VAL A 246 -8.35 -6.10 -23.17
N LEU A 247 -9.41 -6.49 -22.45
CA LEU A 247 -10.73 -6.76 -23.03
C LEU A 247 -11.52 -5.49 -23.41
N GLY A 248 -10.90 -4.31 -23.31
CA GLY A 248 -11.51 -3.03 -23.64
C GLY A 248 -12.64 -2.60 -22.69
N GLN A 249 -12.62 -3.11 -21.46
CA GLN A 249 -13.63 -2.87 -20.42
C GLN A 249 -13.19 -1.82 -19.39
N VAL A 250 -12.23 -0.96 -19.75
CA VAL A 250 -11.63 0.04 -18.85
C VAL A 250 -12.65 0.96 -18.18
N GLU A 251 -13.74 1.31 -18.87
CA GLU A 251 -14.80 2.17 -18.31
C GLU A 251 -15.67 1.47 -17.26
N ARG A 252 -15.72 0.12 -17.27
CA ARG A 252 -16.42 -0.68 -16.26
C ARG A 252 -15.62 -0.76 -14.95
N ILE A 253 -14.33 -0.40 -14.97
CA ILE A 253 -13.46 -0.50 -13.81
C ILE A 253 -13.85 0.57 -12.78
N THR A 254 -14.42 0.09 -11.67
CA THR A 254 -14.71 0.88 -10.47
C THR A 254 -13.69 0.60 -9.36
N ALA A 255 -13.67 1.47 -8.34
CA ALA A 255 -12.85 1.30 -7.13
C ALA A 255 -13.17 0.03 -6.31
N ARG A 256 -14.25 -0.70 -6.63
CA ARG A 256 -14.62 -1.95 -5.97
C ARG A 256 -13.81 -3.15 -6.45
N HIS A 257 -13.29 -3.12 -7.67
CA HIS A 257 -12.42 -4.19 -8.19
C HIS A 257 -11.11 -4.29 -7.40
N GLY A 258 -10.54 -5.50 -7.39
CA GLY A 258 -9.41 -5.93 -6.57
C GLY A 258 -9.69 -5.97 -5.07
N GLU A 259 -8.91 -6.72 -4.31
CA GLU A 259 -9.02 -6.82 -2.85
C GLU A 259 -8.07 -5.84 -2.12
N VAL A 260 -6.86 -5.67 -2.66
CA VAL A 260 -5.74 -4.91 -2.08
C VAL A 260 -5.16 -3.87 -3.04
N LEU A 261 -5.32 -4.05 -4.35
CA LEU A 261 -4.92 -3.15 -5.42
C LEU A 261 -6.15 -2.69 -6.20
N GLN A 262 -6.14 -1.46 -6.71
CA GLN A 262 -7.24 -0.93 -7.54
C GLN A 262 -6.76 0.06 -8.59
N LEU A 263 -7.60 0.26 -9.61
CA LEU A 263 -7.44 1.36 -10.56
C LEU A 263 -8.33 2.55 -10.19
N ARG A 264 -7.76 3.75 -10.25
CA ARG A 264 -8.49 5.00 -10.10
C ARG A 264 -8.01 6.03 -11.13
N PRO A 265 -8.81 7.06 -11.45
CA PRO A 265 -8.35 8.16 -12.28
C PRO A 265 -7.06 8.80 -11.71
N LYS A 266 -6.08 9.06 -12.58
CA LYS A 266 -4.82 9.75 -12.26
C LYS A 266 -4.53 10.78 -13.35
N ALA A 267 -5.26 11.90 -13.29
CA ALA A 267 -5.18 12.96 -14.30
C ALA A 267 -4.76 14.30 -13.66
N ALA A 268 -4.04 15.13 -14.41
CA ALA A 268 -3.71 16.50 -14.00
C ALA A 268 -4.97 17.37 -13.84
N ASN A 269 -5.97 17.12 -14.70
CA ASN A 269 -7.28 17.75 -14.66
C ASN A 269 -8.32 16.80 -15.28
N SER A 270 -9.61 17.14 -15.17
CA SER A 270 -10.72 16.32 -15.70
C SER A 270 -10.82 16.29 -17.24
N LYS A 271 -9.99 17.07 -17.95
CA LYS A 271 -9.94 17.12 -19.41
C LYS A 271 -8.78 16.32 -20.00
N ALA A 272 -7.86 15.81 -19.18
CA ALA A 272 -6.74 15.02 -19.68
C ALA A 272 -7.23 13.66 -20.14
N LEU A 273 -6.84 13.29 -21.36
CA LEU A 273 -7.23 12.04 -22.02
C LEU A 273 -5.99 11.24 -22.39
N THR A 274 -6.15 9.93 -22.48
CA THR A 274 -5.16 9.00 -23.00
C THR A 274 -5.86 7.94 -23.84
N GLU A 275 -5.12 7.33 -24.76
CA GLU A 275 -5.62 6.25 -25.60
C GLU A 275 -5.89 5.00 -24.77
N ALA A 276 -6.93 4.26 -25.14
CA ALA A 276 -7.29 2.97 -24.58
C ALA A 276 -7.98 2.12 -25.66
N ILE A 277 -8.24 0.86 -25.33
CA ILE A 277 -8.99 -0.08 -26.17
C ILE A 277 -10.46 -0.08 -25.72
N GLY A 278 -11.38 0.03 -26.67
CA GLY A 278 -12.83 -0.04 -26.47
C GLY A 278 -13.36 -1.48 -26.54
N ALA A 279 -14.64 -1.66 -26.23
CA ALA A 279 -15.27 -2.97 -26.08
C ALA A 279 -15.28 -3.84 -27.35
N ARG A 280 -15.07 -3.25 -28.54
CA ARG A 280 -14.96 -3.96 -29.83
C ARG A 280 -13.53 -3.95 -30.38
N GLY A 281 -12.54 -3.59 -29.55
CA GLY A 281 -11.14 -3.46 -29.96
C GLY A 281 -10.81 -2.15 -30.66
N GLU A 282 -11.74 -1.20 -30.75
CA GLU A 282 -11.50 0.11 -31.36
C GLU A 282 -10.66 1.01 -30.44
N PRO A 283 -9.81 1.90 -30.99
CA PRO A 283 -9.17 2.94 -30.19
C PRO A 283 -10.20 3.91 -29.61
N ILE A 284 -10.12 4.19 -28.32
CA ILE A 284 -10.94 5.20 -27.62
C ILE A 284 -10.06 6.15 -26.82
N LEU A 285 -10.60 7.31 -26.46
CA LEU A 285 -10.00 8.23 -25.49
C LEU A 285 -10.73 8.12 -24.16
N THR A 286 -9.98 7.96 -23.07
CA THR A 286 -10.53 7.91 -21.70
C THR A 286 -9.62 8.63 -20.71
N LEU A 287 -10.08 8.77 -19.46
CA LEU A 287 -9.26 9.35 -18.40
C LEU A 287 -8.08 8.42 -18.05
N PRO A 288 -6.85 8.95 -17.90
CA PRO A 288 -5.71 8.16 -17.44
C PRO A 288 -6.01 7.47 -16.11
N ARG A 289 -5.57 6.21 -15.99
CA ARG A 289 -5.73 5.40 -14.78
C ARG A 289 -4.39 5.20 -14.09
N GLY A 290 -4.43 5.03 -12.78
CA GLY A 290 -3.28 4.67 -11.96
C GLY A 290 -3.63 3.54 -11.03
N PHE A 291 -2.65 2.71 -10.72
CA PHE A 291 -2.72 1.69 -9.69
C PHE A 291 -2.55 2.32 -8.31
N TYR A 292 -3.39 1.92 -7.37
CA TYR A 292 -3.35 2.35 -5.98
C TYR A 292 -3.48 1.15 -5.04
N LEU A 293 -2.64 1.10 -4.01
CA LEU A 293 -2.83 0.20 -2.88
C LEU A 293 -4.00 0.70 -2.05
N LYS A 294 -4.91 -0.21 -1.73
CA LYS A 294 -6.05 0.05 -0.84
C LYS A 294 -5.56 0.17 0.60
N LYS A 295 -6.36 0.89 1.41
CA LYS A 295 -6.01 1.20 2.80
C LYS A 295 -5.92 -0.04 3.70
N ASN A 296 -6.70 -1.07 3.43
CA ASN A 296 -6.61 -2.35 4.15
C ASN A 296 -5.23 -2.99 3.99
N PHE A 297 -4.64 -2.96 2.79
CA PHE A 297 -3.32 -3.51 2.53
C PHE A 297 -2.24 -2.75 3.31
N THR A 298 -2.20 -1.42 3.17
CA THR A 298 -1.19 -0.60 3.85
C THR A 298 -1.40 -0.57 5.37
N ALA A 299 -2.64 -0.67 5.85
CA ALA A 299 -2.92 -0.78 7.28
C ALA A 299 -2.39 -2.09 7.86
N ALA A 300 -2.60 -3.22 7.18
CA ALA A 300 -2.08 -4.51 7.59
C ALA A 300 -0.54 -4.53 7.59
N LEU A 301 0.08 -3.93 6.58
CA LEU A 301 1.54 -3.76 6.48
C LEU A 301 2.10 -2.96 7.66
N LEU A 302 1.52 -1.79 7.96
CA LEU A 302 1.99 -0.94 9.06
C LEU A 302 1.76 -1.61 10.42
N ALA A 303 0.59 -2.22 10.62
CA ALA A 303 0.28 -2.94 11.85
C ALA A 303 1.24 -4.11 12.08
N ARG A 304 1.57 -4.89 11.05
CA ARG A 304 2.51 -6.00 11.17
C ARG A 304 3.89 -5.53 11.63
N HIS A 305 4.38 -4.43 11.06
CA HIS A 305 5.71 -3.92 11.38
C HIS A 305 5.79 -3.30 12.78
N PHE A 306 4.81 -2.48 13.17
CA PHE A 306 4.89 -1.70 14.41
C PHE A 306 4.17 -2.31 15.61
N LEU A 307 3.18 -3.18 15.39
CA LEU A 307 2.36 -3.76 16.47
C LEU A 307 2.63 -5.25 16.71
N LEU A 308 2.99 -5.99 15.65
CA LEU A 308 3.23 -7.44 15.72
C LEU A 308 4.72 -7.77 15.71
N GLY A 309 5.55 -6.92 16.35
CA GLY A 309 7.02 -6.97 16.40
C GLY A 309 7.62 -8.31 15.99
N HIS A 310 8.52 -8.29 14.99
CA HIS A 310 9.21 -9.47 14.49
C HIS A 310 9.85 -10.28 15.64
N ASP A 311 9.36 -11.51 15.83
CA ASP A 311 10.15 -12.63 16.36
C ASP A 311 11.27 -12.99 15.36
#